data_AF-A0A9W7E5X3-F1
#
_entry.id   AF-A0A9W7E5X3-F1
#
_cell.length_a   1.000
_cell.length_b   1.000
_cell.length_c   1.000
_cell.angle_alpha   90.00
_cell.angle_beta   90.00
_cell.angle_gamma   90.00
#
_symmetry.space_group_name_H-M   'P 1'
#
loop_
_entity.id
_entity.type
_entity.pdbx_description
1 polymer ?
#
loop_
_entity_poly.entity_id
_entity_poly.type
_entity_poly.pdbx_seq_one_letter_code
_entity_poly.pdbx_strand_id
1 'polypeptide(L)'
;MKVLDSLQKFNDDYGGVFWNCSKLVPSDIDVSDAKAVVTYLRAQPHSQACIKGDIPALKAALGEDFAALFELQAYRETPFLLTFDKPLCLKFVIETFPDATIDSKSPAAYAKEKEAPELIIDMLELLTVDEMKACNTENDIQATIEEKKATLSNNKSAMSNIVDFTAREKATELQTKMFGELKAAAVDDAKVTFNELKAFCGDQAKRLGDLIAMVMNKYKTTDPRRYEPFEQVKDIAVKEQVPPPAALPLPEQVEFQLANATWYEEGFQAALKEVAAVFNEAKTCEEICEHYDIDNNSGKWSKELRAEVFNLDLRTNKVVRAKFGPPKGFPRALEKMSQGKTLRDLNRVTFEFEDPLLMALCFEVLNKKYNIHGLKNKYLQETFKEPPNLHMNLDIKDGWLCEVQMLFRDILLIKKELHKFYDVNRADGPFVVAGKLFKESLSDPEEKPRGESNVASSSSELLQIIKAKDEQLSKKDAEIDRLKALLSSSPP
;
A
#
# COMPACT_ATOMS: atom_id res chain seq x y z
N MET A 1 -49.14 -1.81 -5.23
CA MET A 1 -49.37 -1.06 -6.48
C MET A 1 -48.08 -0.54 -7.10
N LYS A 2 -47.39 0.47 -6.55
CA LYS A 2 -46.18 1.05 -7.18
C LYS A 2 -45.07 0.04 -7.58
N VAL A 3 -44.80 -0.95 -6.73
CA VAL A 3 -43.79 -2.00 -7.01
C VAL A 3 -44.18 -2.88 -8.20
N LEU A 4 -45.46 -3.26 -8.30
CA LEU A 4 -45.94 -4.14 -9.38
C LEU A 4 -46.08 -3.38 -10.71
N ASP A 5 -46.47 -2.11 -10.67
CA ASP A 5 -46.48 -1.24 -11.86
C ASP A 5 -45.05 -0.98 -12.37
N SER A 6 -44.08 -0.76 -11.45
CA SER A 6 -42.66 -0.64 -11.81
C SER A 6 -42.08 -1.93 -12.39
N LEU A 7 -42.44 -3.10 -11.84
CA LEU A 7 -41.98 -4.40 -12.33
C LEU A 7 -42.61 -4.76 -13.68
N GLN A 8 -43.90 -4.47 -13.88
CA GLN A 8 -44.59 -4.70 -15.15
C GLN A 8 -44.04 -3.78 -16.24
N LYS A 9 -43.86 -2.49 -15.95
CA LYS A 9 -43.26 -1.53 -16.87
C LYS A 9 -41.82 -1.93 -17.25
N PHE A 10 -41.02 -2.37 -16.29
CA PHE A 10 -39.68 -2.90 -16.55
C PHE A 10 -39.71 -4.15 -17.45
N ASN A 11 -40.68 -5.05 -17.27
CA ASN A 11 -40.83 -6.22 -18.12
C ASN A 11 -41.22 -5.86 -19.56
N ASP A 12 -42.11 -4.87 -19.71
CA ASP A 12 -42.60 -4.38 -21.00
C ASP A 12 -41.50 -3.62 -21.77
N ASP A 13 -40.69 -2.82 -21.06
CA ASP A 13 -39.62 -1.98 -21.64
C ASP A 13 -38.38 -2.81 -22.10
N TYR A 14 -38.19 -4.02 -21.56
CA TYR A 14 -37.00 -4.86 -21.82
C TYR A 14 -37.30 -6.25 -22.41
N GLY A 15 -38.44 -6.40 -23.08
CA GLY A 15 -38.68 -7.52 -24.01
C GLY A 15 -39.20 -8.81 -23.39
N GLY A 16 -39.95 -8.75 -22.29
CA GLY A 16 -40.73 -9.90 -21.80
C GLY A 16 -39.91 -11.02 -21.14
N VAL A 17 -38.68 -10.73 -20.70
CA VAL A 17 -37.78 -11.71 -20.07
C VAL A 17 -38.10 -11.90 -18.58
N PHE A 18 -38.94 -11.05 -17.98
CA PHE A 18 -39.32 -11.12 -16.59
C PHE A 18 -40.77 -11.52 -16.39
N TRP A 19 -40.98 -12.76 -15.92
CA TRP A 19 -42.15 -13.12 -15.11
C TRP A 19 -43.52 -12.99 -15.80
N ASN A 20 -44.14 -14.12 -16.10
CA ASN A 20 -45.58 -14.16 -16.30
C ASN A 20 -46.27 -14.42 -14.94
N CYS A 21 -46.43 -13.39 -14.10
CA CYS A 21 -47.09 -13.48 -12.79
C CYS A 21 -48.47 -14.14 -12.86
N SER A 22 -49.18 -13.97 -13.99
CA SER A 22 -50.53 -14.51 -14.21
C SER A 22 -50.59 -16.04 -14.21
N LYS A 23 -49.45 -16.74 -14.26
CA LYS A 23 -49.38 -18.21 -14.25
C LYS A 23 -49.04 -18.82 -12.90
N LEU A 24 -48.59 -18.03 -11.92
CA LEU A 24 -48.14 -18.52 -10.60
C LEU A 24 -49.12 -18.18 -9.48
N VAL A 25 -49.85 -17.08 -9.63
CA VAL A 25 -50.87 -16.62 -8.70
C VAL A 25 -52.22 -17.11 -9.24
N PRO A 26 -52.96 -17.97 -8.51
CA PRO A 26 -54.23 -18.48 -8.99
C PRO A 26 -55.21 -17.32 -9.15
N SER A 27 -56.12 -17.44 -10.11
CA SER A 27 -56.96 -16.34 -10.60
C SER A 27 -57.88 -15.72 -9.54
N ASP A 28 -58.00 -16.37 -8.38
CA ASP A 28 -58.76 -15.96 -7.21
C ASP A 28 -57.98 -15.05 -6.25
N ILE A 29 -56.68 -14.86 -6.46
CA ILE A 29 -55.87 -13.90 -5.71
C ILE A 29 -55.77 -12.60 -6.50
N ASP A 30 -56.27 -11.52 -5.91
CA ASP A 30 -56.18 -10.19 -6.48
C ASP A 30 -54.72 -9.75 -6.59
N VAL A 31 -54.19 -9.81 -7.81
CA VAL A 31 -52.82 -9.40 -8.12
C VAL A 31 -52.56 -7.92 -7.87
N SER A 32 -53.60 -7.09 -7.68
CA SER A 32 -53.45 -5.70 -7.28
C SER A 32 -53.20 -5.53 -5.76
N ASP A 33 -53.52 -6.54 -4.95
CA ASP A 33 -53.20 -6.61 -3.52
C ASP A 33 -51.82 -7.25 -3.29
N ALA A 34 -50.80 -6.39 -3.22
CA ALA A 34 -49.41 -6.80 -3.00
C ALA A 34 -49.20 -7.64 -1.72
N LYS A 35 -50.02 -7.44 -0.68
CA LYS A 35 -49.91 -8.19 0.58
C LYS A 35 -50.46 -9.59 0.42
N ALA A 36 -51.55 -9.77 -0.33
CA ALA A 36 -52.11 -11.07 -0.67
C ALA A 36 -51.16 -11.88 -1.57
N VAL A 37 -50.56 -11.24 -2.58
CA VAL A 37 -49.57 -11.87 -3.48
C VAL A 37 -48.34 -12.33 -2.71
N VAL A 38 -47.78 -11.48 -1.84
CA VAL A 38 -46.61 -11.83 -1.00
C VAL A 38 -46.95 -12.95 -0.02
N THR A 39 -48.14 -12.92 0.59
CA THR A 39 -48.60 -13.98 1.51
C THR A 39 -48.76 -15.32 0.80
N TYR A 40 -49.32 -15.32 -0.41
CA TYR A 40 -49.45 -16.53 -1.23
C TYR A 40 -48.09 -17.07 -1.68
N LEU A 41 -47.20 -16.22 -2.18
CA LEU A 41 -45.87 -16.64 -2.60
C LEU A 41 -45.06 -17.20 -1.42
N ARG A 42 -45.26 -16.69 -0.19
CA ARG A 42 -44.69 -17.24 1.05
C ARG A 42 -45.21 -18.63 1.40
N ALA A 43 -46.41 -19.01 0.96
CA ALA A 43 -47.04 -20.29 1.28
C ALA A 43 -46.72 -21.42 0.28
N GLN A 44 -46.04 -21.14 -0.84
CA GLN A 44 -45.74 -22.14 -1.88
C GLN A 44 -44.43 -22.90 -1.59
N PRO A 45 -44.45 -24.24 -1.45
CA PRO A 45 -43.27 -25.01 -1.00
C PRO A 45 -42.13 -25.17 -2.02
N HIS A 46 -42.35 -24.93 -3.33
CA HIS A 46 -41.41 -25.38 -4.38
C HIS A 46 -41.21 -24.42 -5.58
N SER A 47 -41.48 -23.12 -5.46
CA SER A 47 -41.17 -22.20 -6.55
C SER A 47 -39.68 -21.82 -6.59
N GLN A 48 -38.88 -22.57 -7.35
CA GLN A 48 -37.60 -22.07 -7.85
C GLN A 48 -37.88 -20.97 -8.87
N ALA A 49 -37.65 -19.72 -8.50
CA ALA A 49 -37.70 -18.60 -9.45
C ALA A 49 -36.27 -18.19 -9.80
N CYS A 50 -35.92 -18.21 -11.08
CA CYS A 50 -34.70 -17.59 -11.60
C CYS A 50 -34.98 -16.11 -11.86
N ILE A 51 -34.17 -15.21 -11.28
CA ILE A 51 -34.16 -13.79 -11.63
C ILE A 51 -32.96 -13.59 -12.58
N LYS A 52 -33.23 -13.31 -13.85
CA LYS A 52 -32.20 -12.97 -14.85
C LYS A 52 -32.36 -11.51 -15.28
N GLY A 53 -31.53 -10.58 -14.81
CA GLY A 53 -31.65 -9.19 -15.23
C GLY A 53 -30.57 -8.24 -14.73
N ASP A 54 -30.64 -7.00 -15.24
CA ASP A 54 -29.75 -5.89 -14.95
C ASP A 54 -30.06 -5.30 -13.56
N ILE A 55 -29.18 -5.58 -12.58
CA ILE A 55 -29.37 -5.20 -11.17
C ILE A 55 -29.50 -3.68 -10.96
N PRO A 56 -28.67 -2.82 -11.58
CA PRO A 56 -28.87 -1.37 -11.55
C PRO A 56 -30.27 -0.92 -11.97
N ALA A 57 -30.81 -1.51 -13.04
CA ALA A 57 -32.13 -1.15 -13.54
C ALA A 57 -33.26 -1.66 -12.61
N LEU A 58 -33.10 -2.86 -12.04
CA LEU A 58 -33.97 -3.39 -10.99
C LEU A 58 -33.96 -2.51 -9.73
N LYS A 59 -32.79 -2.04 -9.28
CA LYS A 59 -32.67 -1.15 -8.13
C LYS A 59 -33.32 0.21 -8.39
N ALA A 60 -33.13 0.77 -9.60
CA ALA A 60 -33.78 2.02 -10.00
C ALA A 60 -35.31 1.88 -10.07
N ALA A 61 -35.82 0.73 -10.52
CA ALA A 61 -37.26 0.46 -10.59
C ALA A 61 -37.90 0.21 -9.22
N LEU A 62 -37.17 -0.44 -8.31
CA LEU A 62 -37.69 -0.89 -7.01
C LEU A 62 -37.43 0.08 -5.85
N GLY A 63 -36.49 1.03 -5.98
CA GLY A 63 -36.23 2.03 -4.95
C GLY A 63 -35.89 1.41 -3.59
N GLU A 64 -36.58 1.85 -2.53
CA GLU A 64 -36.39 1.36 -1.15
C GLU A 64 -36.86 -0.08 -0.95
N ASP A 65 -37.78 -0.57 -1.80
CA ASP A 65 -38.32 -1.94 -1.73
C ASP A 65 -37.34 -3.00 -2.27
N PHE A 66 -36.22 -2.57 -2.90
CA PHE A 66 -35.16 -3.46 -3.36
C PHE A 66 -34.53 -4.25 -2.20
N ALA A 67 -34.38 -3.63 -1.03
CA ALA A 67 -33.84 -4.28 0.17
C ALA A 67 -34.80 -5.34 0.74
N ALA A 68 -36.11 -5.09 0.71
CA ALA A 68 -37.13 -6.03 1.19
C ALA A 68 -37.21 -7.32 0.36
N LEU A 69 -36.83 -7.25 -0.92
CA LEU A 69 -36.72 -8.40 -1.82
C LEU A 69 -35.56 -9.34 -1.43
N PHE A 70 -34.47 -8.79 -0.89
CA PHE A 70 -33.33 -9.56 -0.38
C PHE A 70 -33.55 -10.05 1.07
N GLU A 71 -34.27 -9.31 1.93
CA GLU A 71 -34.68 -9.85 3.25
C GLU A 71 -35.60 -11.07 3.14
N LEU A 72 -36.44 -11.13 2.09
CA LEU A 72 -37.23 -12.31 1.74
C LEU A 72 -36.36 -13.54 1.41
N GLN A 73 -35.10 -13.33 0.98
CA GLN A 73 -34.13 -14.38 0.65
C GLN A 73 -33.52 -15.01 1.91
N ALA A 74 -33.33 -14.24 2.98
CA ALA A 74 -32.77 -14.70 4.24
C ALA A 74 -33.70 -15.64 5.03
N TYR A 75 -35.01 -15.63 4.73
CA TYR A 75 -36.02 -16.43 5.43
C TYR A 75 -36.33 -17.80 4.80
N ARG A 76 -35.71 -18.15 3.65
CA ARG A 76 -35.95 -19.43 2.97
C ARG A 76 -34.72 -20.35 3.07
N GLU A 77 -34.93 -21.59 3.51
CA GLU A 77 -33.91 -22.65 3.55
C GLU A 77 -33.55 -23.22 2.15
N THR A 78 -34.20 -22.74 1.09
CA THR A 78 -33.94 -23.17 -0.30
C THR A 78 -33.30 -22.03 -1.10
N PRO A 79 -32.07 -22.21 -1.65
CA PRO A 79 -31.38 -21.15 -2.35
C PRO A 79 -32.07 -20.84 -3.68
N PHE A 80 -32.34 -19.54 -3.90
CA PHE A 80 -32.70 -19.03 -5.23
C PHE A 80 -31.50 -19.20 -6.17
N LEU A 81 -31.72 -19.76 -7.37
CA LEU A 81 -30.71 -19.77 -8.43
C LEU A 81 -30.67 -18.37 -9.06
N LEU A 82 -29.77 -17.52 -8.57
CA LEU A 82 -29.42 -16.29 -9.26
C LEU A 82 -28.37 -16.65 -10.33
N THR A 83 -28.78 -16.60 -11.59
CA THR A 83 -27.85 -16.76 -12.72
C THR A 83 -27.40 -15.38 -13.16
N PHE A 84 -26.17 -15.02 -12.78
CA PHE A 84 -25.55 -13.77 -13.20
C PHE A 84 -24.86 -13.98 -14.54
N ASP A 85 -25.49 -13.50 -15.61
CA ASP A 85 -24.92 -13.56 -16.96
C ASP A 85 -23.91 -12.41 -17.22
N LYS A 86 -23.71 -11.51 -16.25
CA LYS A 86 -22.78 -10.37 -16.35
C LYS A 86 -21.83 -10.28 -15.14
N PRO A 87 -20.50 -10.13 -15.35
CA PRO A 87 -19.49 -10.01 -14.29
C PRO A 87 -19.77 -8.94 -13.22
N LEU A 88 -20.34 -7.81 -13.65
CA LEU A 88 -20.69 -6.67 -12.77
C LEU A 88 -21.67 -7.05 -11.64
N CYS A 89 -22.62 -7.93 -11.96
CA CYS A 89 -23.63 -8.38 -11.00
C CYS A 89 -23.02 -9.31 -9.93
N LEU A 90 -22.03 -10.11 -10.31
CA LEU A 90 -21.37 -11.05 -9.41
C LEU A 90 -20.54 -10.32 -8.35
N LYS A 91 -19.78 -9.29 -8.74
CA LYS A 91 -19.01 -8.48 -7.77
C LYS A 91 -19.90 -7.68 -6.84
N PHE A 92 -20.98 -7.08 -7.35
CA PHE A 92 -21.94 -6.39 -6.49
C PHE A 92 -22.52 -7.34 -5.42
N VAL A 93 -22.83 -8.57 -5.81
CA VAL A 93 -23.34 -9.59 -4.89
C VAL A 93 -22.27 -10.04 -3.90
N ILE A 94 -21.01 -10.24 -4.35
CA ILE A 94 -19.87 -10.55 -3.47
C ILE A 94 -19.68 -9.47 -2.41
N GLU A 95 -19.70 -8.20 -2.79
CA GLU A 95 -19.42 -7.09 -1.87
C GLU A 95 -20.61 -6.73 -0.98
N THR A 96 -21.83 -6.85 -1.49
CA THR A 96 -23.05 -6.48 -0.76
C THR A 96 -23.59 -7.63 0.09
N PHE A 97 -23.36 -8.87 -0.34
CA PHE A 97 -23.87 -10.09 0.28
C PHE A 97 -22.79 -11.19 0.31
N PRO A 98 -21.71 -11.00 1.09
CA PRO A 98 -20.59 -11.95 1.12
C PRO A 98 -21.00 -13.38 1.53
N ASP A 99 -22.08 -13.51 2.31
CA ASP A 99 -22.61 -14.79 2.80
C ASP A 99 -23.65 -15.42 1.87
N ALA A 100 -24.03 -14.77 0.76
CA ALA A 100 -25.00 -15.32 -0.17
C ALA A 100 -24.42 -16.54 -0.90
N THR A 101 -25.19 -17.62 -1.03
CA THR A 101 -24.76 -18.77 -1.84
C THR A 101 -25.29 -18.65 -3.26
N ILE A 102 -24.42 -18.83 -4.26
CA ILE A 102 -24.77 -18.94 -5.68
C ILE A 102 -24.50 -20.39 -6.10
N ASP A 103 -25.57 -21.12 -6.46
CA ASP A 103 -25.51 -22.54 -6.80
C ASP A 103 -24.82 -23.40 -5.71
N SER A 104 -25.22 -23.19 -4.46
CA SER A 104 -24.66 -23.86 -3.27
C SER A 104 -23.17 -23.59 -3.01
N LYS A 105 -22.58 -22.60 -3.69
CA LYS A 105 -21.19 -22.18 -3.55
C LYS A 105 -21.15 -20.75 -3.04
N SER A 106 -20.06 -20.36 -2.37
CA SER A 106 -19.84 -18.94 -2.12
C SER A 106 -19.71 -18.20 -3.45
N PRO A 107 -20.01 -16.89 -3.53
CA PRO A 107 -19.97 -16.18 -4.79
C PRO A 107 -18.57 -16.17 -5.41
N ALA A 108 -17.52 -16.19 -4.58
CA ALA A 108 -16.12 -16.36 -4.99
C ALA A 108 -15.82 -17.77 -5.55
N ALA A 109 -16.42 -18.82 -4.99
CA ALA A 109 -16.28 -20.19 -5.51
C ALA A 109 -17.04 -20.38 -6.84
N TYR A 110 -18.20 -19.73 -6.99
CA TYR A 110 -18.95 -19.71 -8.26
C TYR A 110 -18.20 -18.97 -9.37
N ALA A 111 -17.53 -17.85 -9.06
CA ALA A 111 -16.69 -17.09 -10.00
C ALA A 111 -15.56 -17.94 -10.62
N LYS A 112 -14.91 -18.79 -9.80
CA LYS A 112 -13.76 -19.61 -10.22
C LYS A 112 -14.11 -20.73 -11.21
N GLU A 113 -15.38 -21.12 -11.31
CA GLU A 113 -15.82 -22.28 -12.10
C GLU A 113 -16.33 -21.91 -13.50
N LYS A 114 -16.69 -20.65 -13.74
CA LYS A 114 -17.15 -20.18 -15.05
C LYS A 114 -15.98 -19.88 -15.98
N GLU A 115 -16.12 -20.18 -17.28
CA GLU A 115 -15.12 -20.11 -18.38
C GLU A 115 -14.52 -18.70 -18.68
N ALA A 116 -14.76 -17.70 -17.83
CA ALA A 116 -14.02 -16.43 -17.83
C ALA A 116 -13.41 -16.14 -16.44
N PRO A 117 -12.70 -17.10 -15.82
CA PRO A 117 -12.29 -16.97 -14.42
C PRO A 117 -11.26 -15.85 -14.26
N GLU A 118 -10.36 -15.66 -15.23
CA GLU A 118 -9.31 -14.66 -15.15
C GLU A 118 -9.86 -13.23 -15.17
N LEU A 119 -10.75 -12.90 -16.12
CA LEU A 119 -11.35 -11.56 -16.18
C LEU A 119 -12.19 -11.25 -14.95
N ILE A 120 -12.97 -12.20 -14.45
CA ILE A 120 -13.81 -12.01 -13.26
C ILE A 120 -12.93 -11.86 -12.00
N ILE A 121 -11.86 -12.64 -11.87
CA ILE A 121 -10.89 -12.53 -10.78
C ILE A 121 -10.16 -11.19 -10.86
N ASP A 122 -9.65 -10.80 -12.02
CA ASP A 122 -8.99 -9.50 -12.24
C ASP A 122 -9.94 -8.34 -11.94
N MET A 123 -11.20 -8.41 -12.37
CA MET A 123 -12.24 -7.44 -12.02
C MET A 123 -12.47 -7.36 -10.52
N LEU A 124 -12.46 -8.51 -9.84
CA LEU A 124 -12.63 -8.61 -8.38
C LEU A 124 -11.45 -8.04 -7.61
N GLU A 125 -10.24 -8.28 -8.08
CA GLU A 125 -9.00 -7.91 -7.38
C GLU A 125 -8.53 -6.48 -7.70
N LEU A 126 -8.76 -5.97 -8.92
CA LEU A 126 -8.10 -4.75 -9.40
C LEU A 126 -9.01 -3.52 -9.52
N LEU A 127 -10.32 -3.71 -9.65
CA LEU A 127 -11.26 -2.60 -9.83
C LEU A 127 -12.04 -2.30 -8.54
N THR A 128 -12.33 -1.04 -8.28
CA THR A 128 -13.32 -0.65 -7.27
C THR A 128 -14.74 -0.74 -7.85
N VAL A 129 -15.76 -0.74 -6.98
CA VAL A 129 -17.16 -0.71 -7.43
C VAL A 129 -17.45 0.52 -8.29
N ASP A 130 -16.88 1.66 -7.96
CA ASP A 130 -17.14 2.89 -8.70
C ASP A 130 -16.39 2.92 -10.05
N GLU A 131 -15.17 2.36 -10.12
CA GLU A 131 -14.48 2.16 -11.40
C GLU A 131 -15.25 1.21 -12.32
N MET A 132 -15.82 0.13 -11.77
CA MET A 132 -16.70 -0.74 -12.55
C MET A 132 -17.98 -0.05 -13.01
N LYS A 133 -18.61 0.77 -12.16
CA LYS A 133 -19.80 1.55 -12.55
C LYS A 133 -19.48 2.56 -13.65
N ALA A 134 -18.25 3.08 -13.69
CA ALA A 134 -17.79 4.00 -14.72
C ALA A 134 -17.52 3.30 -16.06
N CYS A 135 -17.33 1.98 -16.07
CA CYS A 135 -17.18 1.19 -17.29
C CYS A 135 -18.56 0.90 -17.90
N ASN A 136 -18.77 1.30 -19.16
CA ASN A 136 -20.05 1.09 -19.86
C ASN A 136 -20.07 -0.24 -20.62
N THR A 137 -18.89 -0.76 -20.94
CA THR A 137 -18.71 -1.96 -21.75
C THR A 137 -17.68 -2.91 -21.14
N GLU A 138 -17.69 -4.17 -21.56
CA GLU A 138 -16.67 -5.15 -21.21
C GLU A 138 -15.27 -4.72 -21.68
N ASN A 139 -15.19 -4.03 -22.83
CA ASN A 139 -13.94 -3.47 -23.33
C ASN A 139 -13.39 -2.37 -22.40
N ASP A 140 -14.26 -1.54 -21.80
CA ASP A 140 -13.83 -0.53 -20.83
C ASP A 140 -13.26 -1.18 -19.57
N ILE A 141 -13.89 -2.27 -19.11
CA ILE A 141 -13.44 -3.05 -17.96
C ILE A 141 -12.06 -3.66 -18.25
N GLN A 142 -11.90 -4.34 -19.39
CA GLN A 142 -10.63 -4.92 -19.79
C GLN A 142 -9.54 -3.84 -19.91
N ALA A 143 -9.84 -2.71 -20.55
CA ALA A 143 -8.89 -1.61 -20.68
C ALA A 143 -8.44 -1.07 -19.31
N THR A 144 -9.37 -0.91 -18.37
CA THR A 144 -9.06 -0.44 -17.01
C THR A 144 -8.22 -1.47 -16.24
N ILE A 145 -8.51 -2.76 -16.40
CA ILE A 145 -7.70 -3.85 -15.81
C ILE A 145 -6.29 -3.85 -16.37
N GLU A 146 -6.13 -3.77 -17.69
CA GLU A 146 -4.81 -3.74 -18.32
C GLU A 146 -4.02 -2.49 -17.91
N GLU A 147 -4.69 -1.33 -17.76
CA GLU A 147 -4.07 -0.12 -17.22
C GLU A 147 -3.59 -0.30 -15.77
N LYS A 148 -4.39 -0.94 -14.90
CA LYS A 148 -4.01 -1.25 -13.51
C LYS A 148 -2.86 -2.26 -13.45
N LYS A 149 -2.91 -3.33 -14.25
CA LYS A 149 -1.83 -4.31 -14.36
C LYS A 149 -0.54 -3.65 -14.86
N ALA A 150 -0.62 -2.80 -15.87
CA ALA A 150 0.52 -2.03 -16.37
C ALA A 150 1.07 -1.11 -15.27
N THR A 151 0.20 -0.42 -14.53
CA THR A 151 0.58 0.43 -13.40
C THR A 151 1.28 -0.36 -12.30
N LEU A 152 0.74 -1.51 -11.89
CA LEU A 152 1.34 -2.39 -10.88
C LEU A 152 2.69 -2.95 -11.36
N SER A 153 2.79 -3.36 -12.63
CA SER A 153 4.03 -3.83 -13.24
C SER A 153 5.10 -2.74 -13.30
N ASN A 154 4.71 -1.52 -13.69
CA ASN A 154 5.58 -0.34 -13.69
C ASN A 154 6.04 0.00 -12.27
N ASN A 155 5.15 -0.03 -11.29
CA ASN A 155 5.49 0.19 -9.88
C ASN A 155 6.48 -0.87 -9.38
N LYS A 156 6.26 -2.16 -9.69
CA LYS A 156 7.17 -3.25 -9.32
C LYS A 156 8.56 -3.07 -9.95
N SER A 157 8.61 -2.65 -11.21
CA SER A 157 9.86 -2.34 -11.92
C SER A 157 10.57 -1.11 -11.35
N ALA A 158 9.80 -0.09 -10.97
CA ALA A 158 10.31 1.11 -10.32
C ALA A 158 10.91 0.78 -8.93
N MET A 159 10.29 -0.15 -8.20
CA MET A 159 10.78 -0.65 -6.91
C MET A 159 12.12 -1.38 -7.03
N SER A 160 12.32 -2.20 -8.07
CA SER A 160 13.64 -2.80 -8.32
C SER A 160 14.72 -1.76 -8.66
N ASN A 161 14.32 -0.58 -9.13
CA ASN A 161 15.22 0.53 -9.46
C ASN A 161 15.53 1.46 -8.29
N ILE A 162 15.05 1.18 -7.07
CA ILE A 162 15.48 1.97 -5.88
C ILE A 162 17.00 1.86 -5.72
N VAL A 163 17.51 0.63 -5.74
CA VAL A 163 18.95 0.35 -5.63
C VAL A 163 19.51 0.17 -7.04
N ASP A 164 20.20 1.19 -7.52
CA ASP A 164 20.92 1.16 -8.79
C ASP A 164 22.39 0.83 -8.54
N PHE A 165 22.76 -0.44 -8.74
CA PHE A 165 24.14 -0.90 -8.52
C PHE A 165 25.15 -0.21 -9.43
N THR A 166 24.79 0.04 -10.69
CA THR A 166 25.63 0.79 -11.64
C THR A 166 25.88 2.21 -11.13
N ALA A 167 24.86 2.86 -10.60
CA ALA A 167 25.03 4.19 -10.01
C ALA A 167 25.90 4.17 -8.75
N ARG A 168 25.79 3.14 -7.91
CA ARG A 168 26.65 2.96 -6.73
C ARG A 168 28.11 2.74 -7.12
N GLU A 169 28.37 1.91 -8.13
CA GLU A 169 29.72 1.66 -8.65
C GLU A 169 30.35 2.94 -9.17
N LYS A 170 29.62 3.70 -10.01
CA LYS A 170 30.10 4.99 -10.52
C LYS A 170 30.39 6.01 -9.42
N ALA A 171 29.51 6.14 -8.44
CA ALA A 171 29.77 7.03 -7.29
C ALA A 171 31.00 6.56 -6.48
N THR A 172 31.18 5.25 -6.32
CA THR A 172 32.33 4.67 -5.62
C THR A 172 33.64 4.88 -6.39
N GLU A 173 33.62 4.77 -7.72
CA GLU A 173 34.76 5.05 -8.60
C GLU A 173 35.21 6.50 -8.46
N LEU A 174 34.28 7.46 -8.61
CA LEU A 174 34.56 8.89 -8.47
C LEU A 174 35.08 9.23 -7.06
N GLN A 175 34.49 8.65 -6.03
CA GLN A 175 34.94 8.84 -4.65
C GLN A 175 36.35 8.26 -4.41
N THR A 176 36.64 7.09 -4.98
CA THR A 176 37.95 6.44 -4.87
C THR A 176 39.03 7.24 -5.58
N LYS A 177 38.72 7.75 -6.79
CA LYS A 177 39.59 8.65 -7.55
C LYS A 177 39.90 9.91 -6.76
N MET A 178 38.86 10.60 -6.27
CA MET A 178 38.99 11.80 -5.44
C MET A 178 39.84 11.54 -4.18
N PHE A 179 39.63 10.41 -3.50
CA PHE A 179 40.43 10.04 -2.34
C PHE A 179 41.91 9.78 -2.70
N GLY A 180 42.18 9.16 -3.84
CA GLY A 180 43.53 8.98 -4.38
C GLY A 180 44.24 10.31 -4.64
N GLU A 181 43.53 11.27 -5.24
CA GLU A 181 44.03 12.63 -5.51
C GLU A 181 44.34 13.38 -4.19
N LEU A 182 43.45 13.28 -3.19
CA LEU A 182 43.70 13.83 -1.85
C LEU A 182 44.95 13.22 -1.20
N LYS A 183 45.14 11.89 -1.32
CA LYS A 183 46.34 11.21 -0.78
C LYS A 183 47.63 11.63 -1.50
N ALA A 184 47.55 11.95 -2.78
CA ALA A 184 48.67 12.47 -3.57
C ALA A 184 48.92 13.98 -3.36
N ALA A 185 48.17 14.63 -2.46
CA ALA A 185 48.16 16.08 -2.27
C ALA A 185 47.77 16.89 -3.53
N ALA A 186 47.08 16.26 -4.48
CA ALA A 186 46.55 16.89 -5.68
C ALA A 186 45.18 17.52 -5.38
N VAL A 187 45.17 18.61 -4.59
CA VAL A 187 43.94 19.21 -4.04
C VAL A 187 43.02 19.78 -5.15
N ASP A 188 43.59 20.37 -6.19
CA ASP A 188 42.81 20.94 -7.29
C ASP A 188 42.12 19.85 -8.12
N ASP A 189 42.83 18.76 -8.42
CA ASP A 189 42.26 17.59 -9.11
C ASP A 189 41.15 16.96 -8.27
N ALA A 190 41.38 16.78 -6.96
CA ALA A 190 40.37 16.30 -6.03
C ALA A 190 39.12 17.19 -6.01
N LYS A 191 39.28 18.51 -6.17
CA LYS A 191 38.14 19.43 -6.25
C LYS A 191 37.37 19.27 -7.54
N VAL A 192 38.04 19.03 -8.67
CA VAL A 192 37.39 18.72 -9.95
C VAL A 192 36.59 17.42 -9.85
N THR A 193 37.20 16.34 -9.37
CA THR A 193 36.53 15.05 -9.18
C THR A 193 35.37 15.15 -8.16
N PHE A 194 35.52 15.94 -7.10
CA PHE A 194 34.43 16.22 -6.16
C PHE A 194 33.23 16.90 -6.83
N ASN A 195 33.45 17.89 -7.70
CA ASN A 195 32.37 18.56 -8.39
C ASN A 195 31.64 17.61 -9.37
N GLU A 196 32.38 16.71 -10.04
CA GLU A 196 31.81 15.66 -10.89
C GLU A 196 30.95 14.68 -10.07
N LEU A 197 31.49 14.18 -8.95
CA LEU A 197 30.77 13.33 -8.00
C LEU A 197 29.50 14.03 -7.48
N LYS A 198 29.61 15.30 -7.09
CA LYS A 198 28.50 16.11 -6.58
C LYS A 198 27.39 16.28 -7.62
N ALA A 199 27.73 16.58 -8.87
CA ALA A 199 26.77 16.67 -9.97
C ALA A 199 26.07 15.32 -10.20
N PHE A 200 26.83 14.24 -10.29
CA PHE A 200 26.28 12.88 -10.45
C PHE A 200 25.32 12.49 -9.30
N CYS A 201 25.72 12.74 -8.05
CA CYS A 201 24.88 12.51 -6.89
C CYS A 201 23.61 13.40 -6.90
N GLY A 202 23.70 14.62 -7.42
CA GLY A 202 22.54 15.50 -7.64
C GLY A 202 21.52 14.89 -8.60
N ASP A 203 21.96 14.33 -9.72
CA ASP A 203 21.11 13.65 -10.70
C ASP A 203 20.46 12.40 -10.09
N GLN A 204 21.21 11.61 -9.32
CA GLN A 204 20.67 10.43 -8.62
C GLN A 204 19.66 10.80 -7.54
N ALA A 205 19.90 11.90 -6.81
CA ALA A 205 18.94 12.40 -5.84
C ALA A 205 17.63 12.85 -6.51
N LYS A 206 17.71 13.49 -7.68
CA LYS A 206 16.53 13.84 -8.48
C LYS A 206 15.78 12.60 -8.95
N ARG A 207 16.47 11.62 -9.53
CA ARG A 207 15.89 10.33 -9.97
C ARG A 207 15.11 9.65 -8.83
N LEU A 208 15.70 9.58 -7.64
CA LEU A 208 15.07 9.00 -6.46
C LEU A 208 13.89 9.86 -5.95
N GLY A 209 13.95 11.17 -6.10
CA GLY A 209 12.83 12.08 -5.87
C GLY A 209 11.65 11.80 -6.80
N ASP A 210 11.89 11.64 -8.09
CA ASP A 210 10.87 11.31 -9.09
C ASP A 210 10.24 9.93 -8.81
N LEU A 211 11.04 8.98 -8.31
CA LEU A 211 10.58 7.65 -7.91
C LEU A 211 9.58 7.68 -6.74
N ILE A 212 9.67 8.66 -5.84
CA ILE A 212 8.70 8.83 -4.75
C ILE A 212 7.29 9.01 -5.30
N ALA A 213 7.11 9.83 -6.35
CA ALA A 213 5.79 10.09 -6.91
C ALA A 213 5.15 8.81 -7.49
N MET A 214 5.96 7.99 -8.18
CA MET A 214 5.50 6.69 -8.72
C MET A 214 5.09 5.73 -7.60
N VAL A 215 5.91 5.62 -6.55
CA VAL A 215 5.59 4.78 -5.38
C VAL A 215 4.37 5.30 -4.63
N MET A 216 4.20 6.62 -4.51
CA MET A 216 3.01 7.18 -3.88
C MET A 216 1.74 6.87 -4.67
N ASN A 217 1.83 6.81 -6.01
CA ASN A 217 0.71 6.39 -6.84
C ASN A 217 0.26 4.95 -6.53
N LYS A 218 1.19 4.02 -6.27
CA LYS A 218 0.88 2.65 -5.81
C LYS A 218 -0.04 2.69 -4.59
N TYR A 219 0.35 3.38 -3.52
CA TYR A 219 -0.43 3.40 -2.28
C TYR A 219 -1.81 4.04 -2.44
N LYS A 220 -1.93 5.06 -3.29
CA LYS A 220 -3.22 5.74 -3.56
C LYS A 220 -4.18 4.92 -4.41
N THR A 221 -3.66 4.14 -5.37
CA THR A 221 -4.48 3.51 -6.41
C THR A 221 -4.74 2.03 -6.22
N THR A 222 -3.95 1.34 -5.38
CA THR A 222 -4.09 -0.11 -5.14
C THR A 222 -5.36 -0.43 -4.35
N ASP A 223 -5.64 0.31 -3.27
CA ASP A 223 -6.94 0.28 -2.59
C ASP A 223 -7.24 1.67 -1.99
N PRO A 224 -7.99 2.53 -2.70
CA PRO A 224 -8.30 3.89 -2.25
C PRO A 224 -8.96 3.93 -0.87
N ARG A 225 -9.75 2.92 -0.51
CA ARG A 225 -10.48 2.86 0.77
C ARG A 225 -9.54 2.65 1.96
N ARG A 226 -8.38 2.02 1.73
CA ARG A 226 -7.33 1.89 2.76
C ARG A 226 -6.51 3.17 2.90
N TYR A 227 -6.37 3.94 1.82
CA TYR A 227 -5.63 5.19 1.81
C TYR A 227 -6.47 6.38 2.34
N GLU A 228 -7.78 6.38 2.13
CA GLU A 228 -8.67 7.49 2.50
C GLU A 228 -8.57 7.91 3.99
N PRO A 229 -8.60 7.00 5.00
CA PRO A 229 -8.52 7.40 6.41
C PRO A 229 -7.25 8.18 6.74
N PHE A 230 -6.17 7.89 6.00
CA PHE A 230 -4.89 8.52 6.16
C PHE A 230 -4.82 9.93 5.55
N GLU A 231 -5.55 10.20 4.47
CA GLU A 231 -5.63 11.55 3.87
C GLU A 231 -6.34 12.55 4.78
N GLN A 232 -7.19 12.06 5.68
CA GLN A 232 -7.95 12.88 6.60
C GLN A 232 -7.11 13.39 7.79
N VAL A 233 -5.87 12.91 7.95
CA VAL A 233 -4.98 13.33 9.04
C VAL A 233 -4.47 14.75 8.78
N LYS A 234 -4.93 15.70 9.61
CA LYS A 234 -4.63 17.13 9.50
C LYS A 234 -3.38 17.54 10.28
N ASP A 235 -2.70 18.58 9.81
CA ASP A 235 -1.56 19.16 10.51
C ASP A 235 -1.95 19.74 11.88
N ILE A 236 -1.05 19.61 12.85
CA ILE A 236 -1.13 20.20 14.19
C ILE A 236 0.10 21.07 14.38
N ALA A 237 -0.12 22.34 14.76
CA ALA A 237 0.96 23.28 15.01
C ALA A 237 1.93 22.72 16.07
N VAL A 238 3.22 22.77 15.76
CA VAL A 238 4.25 22.13 16.58
C VAL A 238 4.56 23.00 17.79
N LYS A 239 4.45 22.43 19.00
CA LYS A 239 4.91 23.05 20.24
C LYS A 239 6.42 22.89 20.42
N GLU A 240 6.98 23.76 21.26
CA GLU A 240 8.39 23.69 21.62
C GLU A 240 8.66 22.62 22.68
N GLN A 241 9.88 22.06 22.62
CA GLN A 241 10.41 21.18 23.66
C GLN A 241 10.56 21.95 24.97
N VAL A 242 10.50 21.25 26.11
CA VAL A 242 10.85 21.84 27.41
C VAL A 242 12.23 22.52 27.31
N PRO A 243 12.33 23.84 27.51
CA PRO A 243 13.58 24.55 27.32
C PRO A 243 14.59 24.16 28.41
N PRO A 244 15.89 24.16 28.10
CA PRO A 244 16.93 24.02 29.13
C PRO A 244 16.97 25.30 30.00
N PRO A 245 17.59 25.25 31.19
CA PRO A 245 17.76 26.44 32.02
C PRO A 245 18.52 27.54 31.26
N ALA A 246 17.85 28.69 31.07
CA ALA A 246 18.38 29.79 30.25
C ALA A 246 19.68 30.42 30.81
N ALA A 247 19.98 30.21 32.09
CA ALA A 247 21.20 30.69 32.74
C ALA A 247 22.46 29.91 32.33
N LEU A 248 22.32 28.71 31.74
CA LEU A 248 23.46 27.90 31.31
C LEU A 248 24.03 28.42 29.98
N PRO A 249 25.35 28.33 29.76
CA PRO A 249 25.96 28.46 28.44
C PRO A 249 25.36 27.46 27.44
N LEU A 250 25.34 27.81 26.15
CA LEU A 250 24.74 26.98 25.10
C LEU A 250 25.26 25.52 25.07
N PRO A 251 26.57 25.24 25.20
CA PRO A 251 27.06 23.86 25.29
C PRO A 251 26.45 23.09 26.47
N GLU A 252 26.37 23.68 27.65
CA GLU A 252 25.80 23.05 28.85
C GLU A 252 24.27 22.86 28.71
N GLN A 253 23.58 23.78 28.02
CA GLN A 253 22.18 23.59 27.65
C GLN A 253 21.97 22.35 26.76
N VAL A 254 22.90 22.09 25.83
CA VAL A 254 22.86 20.90 24.95
C VAL A 254 23.11 19.63 25.76
N GLU A 255 24.11 19.63 26.66
CA GLU A 255 24.38 18.50 27.55
C GLU A 255 23.19 18.18 28.45
N PHE A 256 22.56 19.20 29.01
CA PHE A 256 21.34 19.05 29.81
C PHE A 256 20.21 18.37 29.01
N GLN A 257 19.98 18.78 27.76
CA GLN A 257 18.97 18.18 26.90
C GLN A 257 19.31 16.73 26.52
N LEU A 258 20.58 16.41 26.27
CA LEU A 258 21.03 15.04 26.00
C LEU A 258 20.91 14.14 27.23
N ALA A 259 21.19 14.67 28.43
CA ALA A 259 20.98 13.96 29.68
C ALA A 259 19.50 13.64 29.88
N ASN A 260 18.59 14.60 29.67
CA ASN A 260 17.15 14.35 29.71
C ASN A 260 16.74 13.26 28.71
N ALA A 261 17.22 13.32 27.47
CA ALA A 261 16.91 12.30 26.47
C ALA A 261 17.30 10.89 26.95
N THR A 262 18.43 10.76 27.63
CA THR A 262 18.88 9.48 28.20
C THR A 262 17.93 8.97 29.29
N TRP A 263 17.44 9.87 30.16
CA TRP A 263 16.46 9.53 31.20
C TRP A 263 15.12 9.05 30.64
N TYR A 264 14.65 9.63 29.53
CA TYR A 264 13.36 9.27 28.93
C TYR A 264 13.44 8.14 27.89
N GLU A 265 14.63 7.76 27.41
CA GLU A 265 14.81 6.79 26.30
C GLU A 265 14.16 5.43 26.60
N GLU A 266 14.38 4.85 27.78
CA GLU A 266 13.87 3.50 28.10
C GLU A 266 12.34 3.46 28.09
N GLY A 267 11.70 4.41 28.78
CA GLY A 267 10.23 4.52 28.82
C GLY A 267 9.63 4.78 27.44
N PHE A 268 10.27 5.66 26.66
CA PHE A 268 9.89 5.91 25.28
C PHE A 268 9.97 4.65 24.40
N GLN A 269 11.09 3.91 24.46
CA GLN A 269 11.25 2.70 23.67
C GLN A 269 10.24 1.62 24.07
N ALA A 270 10.05 1.38 25.37
CA ALA A 270 9.12 0.39 25.87
C ALA A 270 7.70 0.69 25.37
N ALA A 271 7.25 1.93 25.53
CA ALA A 271 5.90 2.37 25.16
C ALA A 271 5.63 2.25 23.65
N LEU A 272 6.62 2.53 22.79
CA LEU A 272 6.48 2.46 21.33
C LEU A 272 6.67 1.03 20.79
N LYS A 273 7.47 0.19 21.47
CA LYS A 273 7.58 -1.24 21.18
C LYS A 273 6.29 -1.98 21.49
N GLU A 274 5.63 -1.63 22.60
CA GLU A 274 4.30 -2.16 22.96
C GLU A 274 3.29 -1.94 21.83
N VAL A 275 3.20 -0.71 21.30
CA VAL A 275 2.31 -0.40 20.17
C VAL A 275 2.61 -1.30 18.96
N ALA A 276 3.89 -1.42 18.58
CA ALA A 276 4.27 -2.30 17.48
C ALA A 276 3.97 -3.79 17.76
N ALA A 277 4.09 -4.24 19.01
CA ALA A 277 3.83 -5.62 19.40
C ALA A 277 2.34 -5.95 19.22
N VAL A 278 1.45 -5.11 19.75
CA VAL A 278 -0.01 -5.30 19.64
C VAL A 278 -0.46 -5.40 18.18
N PHE A 279 0.02 -4.51 17.30
CA PHE A 279 -0.30 -4.56 15.88
C PHE A 279 0.17 -5.86 15.20
N ASN A 280 1.37 -6.33 15.56
CA ASN A 280 1.94 -7.54 14.97
C ASN A 280 1.31 -8.83 15.50
N GLU A 281 0.81 -8.83 16.74
CA GLU A 281 0.18 -9.96 17.41
C GLU A 281 -1.31 -10.10 17.11
N ALA A 282 -1.99 -8.97 16.85
CA ALA A 282 -3.40 -8.96 16.49
C ALA A 282 -3.69 -9.80 15.24
N LYS A 283 -4.87 -10.40 15.21
CA LYS A 283 -5.39 -11.17 14.07
C LYS A 283 -6.25 -10.30 13.17
N THR A 284 -6.97 -9.34 13.75
CA THR A 284 -7.86 -8.44 13.03
C THR A 284 -7.66 -6.99 13.48
N CYS A 285 -8.20 -6.03 12.72
CA CYS A 285 -8.15 -4.62 13.10
C CYS A 285 -9.04 -4.34 14.33
N GLU A 286 -10.13 -5.09 14.48
CA GLU A 286 -11.06 -4.99 15.63
C GLU A 286 -10.34 -5.30 16.93
N GLU A 287 -9.48 -6.34 16.98
CA GLU A 287 -8.69 -6.66 18.18
C GLU A 287 -7.79 -5.48 18.59
N ILE A 288 -7.23 -4.74 17.62
CA ILE A 288 -6.44 -3.53 17.88
C ILE A 288 -7.34 -2.40 18.41
N CYS A 289 -8.51 -2.21 17.78
CA CYS A 289 -9.47 -1.20 18.21
C CYS A 289 -9.96 -1.45 19.64
N GLU A 290 -10.32 -2.69 19.96
CA GLU A 290 -10.74 -3.13 21.31
C GLU A 290 -9.62 -2.93 22.32
N HIS A 291 -8.37 -3.29 21.99
CA HIS A 291 -7.23 -3.14 22.91
C HIS A 291 -6.99 -1.68 23.33
N TYR A 292 -7.24 -0.72 22.44
CA TYR A 292 -6.96 0.70 22.66
C TYR A 292 -8.22 1.57 22.83
N ASP A 293 -9.39 0.97 23.01
CA ASP A 293 -10.68 1.68 23.09
C ASP A 293 -10.90 2.69 21.93
N ILE A 294 -10.60 2.25 20.71
CA ILE A 294 -10.85 2.99 19.46
C ILE A 294 -12.23 2.64 18.95
N ASP A 295 -13.05 3.66 18.69
CA ASP A 295 -14.39 3.47 18.13
C ASP A 295 -14.31 2.89 16.71
N ASN A 296 -14.97 1.74 16.53
CA ASN A 296 -15.12 1.05 15.24
C ASN A 296 -16.59 0.73 14.93
N ASN A 297 -17.56 1.42 15.56
CA ASN A 297 -18.98 1.13 15.35
C ASN A 297 -19.45 1.37 13.91
N SER A 298 -18.78 2.26 13.18
CA SER A 298 -19.04 2.53 11.75
C SER A 298 -18.41 1.49 10.80
N GLY A 299 -17.65 0.54 11.34
CA GLY A 299 -16.85 -0.38 10.55
C GLY A 299 -15.68 0.27 9.80
N LYS A 300 -15.28 1.50 10.17
CA LYS A 300 -14.16 2.25 9.57
C LYS A 300 -12.90 1.40 9.45
N TRP A 301 -12.64 0.55 10.42
CA TRP A 301 -11.46 -0.31 10.51
C TRP A 301 -11.75 -1.77 10.16
N SER A 302 -12.95 -2.11 9.69
CA SER A 302 -13.39 -3.50 9.43
C SER A 302 -12.83 -4.09 8.14
N LYS A 303 -11.52 -4.00 7.97
CA LYS A 303 -10.78 -4.60 6.85
C LYS A 303 -9.82 -5.64 7.37
N GLU A 304 -9.45 -6.56 6.48
CA GLU A 304 -8.41 -7.55 6.76
C GLU A 304 -7.14 -6.86 7.27
N LEU A 305 -6.58 -7.35 8.38
CA LEU A 305 -5.37 -6.76 8.96
C LEU A 305 -4.13 -6.99 8.06
N ARG A 306 -4.13 -8.02 7.22
CA ARG A 306 -2.97 -8.45 6.42
C ARG A 306 -3.34 -8.60 4.96
N ALA A 307 -3.58 -7.47 4.29
CA ALA A 307 -3.75 -7.48 2.84
C ALA A 307 -2.54 -8.12 2.17
N GLU A 308 -2.80 -9.03 1.24
CA GLU A 308 -1.74 -9.63 0.44
C GLU A 308 -0.95 -8.56 -0.34
N VAL A 309 -1.66 -7.57 -0.89
CA VAL A 309 -1.08 -6.47 -1.66
C VAL A 309 -0.26 -5.49 -0.82
N PHE A 310 -0.44 -5.46 0.50
CA PHE A 310 0.24 -4.57 1.44
C PHE A 310 1.04 -5.34 2.50
N ASN A 311 1.75 -6.37 2.06
CA ASN A 311 2.56 -7.17 2.97
C ASN A 311 3.94 -6.54 3.25
N LEU A 312 4.16 -6.08 4.48
CA LEU A 312 5.43 -5.50 4.91
C LEU A 312 6.57 -6.52 4.91
N ASP A 313 6.28 -7.78 5.24
CA ASP A 313 7.27 -8.87 5.29
C ASP A 313 6.60 -10.25 5.26
N LEU A 314 6.60 -10.87 4.07
CA LEU A 314 6.00 -12.19 3.84
C LEU A 314 6.56 -13.29 4.75
N ARG A 315 7.75 -13.09 5.35
CA ARG A 315 8.39 -14.10 6.21
C ARG A 315 8.02 -13.97 7.67
N THR A 316 7.99 -12.73 8.15
CA THR A 316 7.72 -12.47 9.57
C THR A 316 6.26 -12.20 9.85
N ASN A 317 5.45 -12.01 8.80
CA ASN A 317 4.03 -11.68 8.89
C ASN A 317 3.74 -10.44 9.76
N LYS A 318 4.75 -9.58 9.92
CA LYS A 318 4.67 -8.32 10.63
C LYS A 318 3.96 -7.31 9.75
N VAL A 319 3.11 -6.49 10.37
CA VAL A 319 2.41 -5.38 9.71
C VAL A 319 3.08 -4.03 10.02
N VAL A 320 3.90 -3.97 11.07
CA VAL A 320 4.65 -2.77 11.46
C VAL A 320 6.04 -3.12 12.00
N ARG A 321 7.03 -2.26 11.72
CA ARG A 321 8.35 -2.29 12.39
C ARG A 321 8.64 -0.95 13.04
N ALA A 322 8.98 -0.97 14.34
CA ALA A 322 9.51 0.20 15.04
C ALA A 322 11.03 0.20 15.00
N LYS A 323 11.64 1.27 14.45
CA LYS A 323 13.09 1.47 14.37
C LYS A 323 13.49 2.70 15.15
N PHE A 324 14.19 2.50 16.25
CA PHE A 324 14.68 3.58 17.10
C PHE A 324 15.96 4.15 16.51
N GLY A 325 16.00 5.48 16.37
CA GLY A 325 17.20 6.17 15.88
C GLY A 325 18.31 6.13 16.93
N PRO A 326 19.59 6.17 16.53
CA PRO A 326 20.66 6.31 17.50
C PRO A 326 20.54 7.65 18.25
N PRO A 327 21.03 7.73 19.50
CA PRO A 327 21.12 8.98 20.24
C PRO A 327 21.80 10.06 19.39
N LYS A 328 21.24 11.27 19.39
CA LYS A 328 21.83 12.38 18.63
C LYS A 328 23.18 12.75 19.23
N GLY A 329 24.22 12.82 18.40
CA GLY A 329 25.54 13.26 18.84
C GLY A 329 25.58 14.74 19.23
N PHE A 330 26.43 15.07 20.21
CA PHE A 330 26.60 16.43 20.73
C PHE A 330 26.87 17.50 19.65
N PRO A 331 27.81 17.32 18.69
CA PRO A 331 28.08 18.37 17.69
C PRO A 331 26.85 18.76 16.86
N ARG A 332 26.03 17.76 16.50
CA ARG A 332 24.82 17.99 15.71
C ARG A 332 23.71 18.63 16.52
N ALA A 333 23.61 18.31 17.81
CA ALA A 333 22.67 18.95 18.72
C ALA A 333 23.05 20.42 18.95
N LEU A 334 24.34 20.70 19.16
CA LEU A 334 24.88 22.05 19.30
C LEU A 334 24.64 22.90 18.05
N GLU A 335 24.92 22.37 16.86
CA GLU A 335 24.67 23.04 15.58
C GLU A 335 23.18 23.41 15.40
N LYS A 336 22.26 22.51 15.79
CA LYS A 336 20.82 22.80 15.71
C LYS A 336 20.41 23.92 16.68
N MET A 337 20.85 23.84 17.93
CA MET A 337 20.50 24.86 18.93
C MET A 337 21.14 26.22 18.65
N SER A 338 22.36 26.26 18.10
CA SER A 338 23.00 27.53 17.72
C SER A 338 22.26 28.26 16.59
N GLN A 339 21.46 27.53 15.80
CA GLN A 339 20.53 28.08 14.80
C GLN A 339 19.17 28.51 15.40
N GLY A 340 19.02 28.48 16.74
CA GLY A 340 17.77 28.79 17.43
C GLY A 340 16.69 27.71 17.29
N LYS A 341 17.05 26.47 16.89
CA LYS A 341 16.10 25.38 16.75
C LYS A 341 15.99 24.55 18.03
N THR A 342 14.80 24.07 18.32
CA THR A 342 14.56 23.14 19.44
C THR A 342 14.90 21.69 19.08
N LEU A 343 15.34 20.93 20.08
CA LEU A 343 15.82 19.55 19.93
C LEU A 343 14.70 18.52 20.22
N ARG A 344 13.73 18.41 19.31
CA ARG A 344 12.61 17.45 19.43
C ARG A 344 12.95 16.03 18.99
N ASP A 345 14.06 15.86 18.26
CA ASP A 345 14.46 14.59 17.66
C ASP A 345 15.59 13.90 18.46
N LEU A 346 15.63 14.10 19.79
CA LEU A 346 16.65 13.48 20.66
C LEU A 346 16.32 12.01 20.92
N ASN A 347 15.09 11.73 21.31
CA ASN A 347 14.49 10.39 21.27
C ASN A 347 13.59 10.33 20.04
N ARG A 348 13.81 9.34 19.18
CA ARG A 348 13.06 9.22 17.94
C ARG A 348 12.86 7.80 17.47
N VAL A 349 11.72 7.56 16.84
CA VAL A 349 11.35 6.26 16.28
C VAL A 349 10.71 6.43 14.92
N THR A 350 11.03 5.50 14.03
CA THR A 350 10.35 5.33 12.75
C THR A 350 9.47 4.10 12.82
N PHE A 351 8.17 4.25 12.65
CA PHE A 351 7.30 3.15 12.30
C PHE A 351 7.28 2.97 10.78
N GLU A 352 7.59 1.74 10.34
CA GLU A 352 7.55 1.33 8.94
C GLU A 352 6.29 0.48 8.72
N PHE A 353 5.47 0.86 7.74
CA PHE A 353 4.25 0.17 7.32
C PHE A 353 4.28 -0.13 5.83
N GLU A 354 3.46 -1.08 5.40
CA GLU A 354 3.12 -1.26 3.98
C GLU A 354 1.65 -0.90 3.71
N ASP A 355 0.75 -1.13 4.69
CA ASP A 355 -0.68 -0.84 4.56
C ASP A 355 -1.02 0.59 5.05
N PRO A 356 -1.56 1.48 4.19
CA PRO A 356 -2.03 2.81 4.59
C PRO A 356 -3.10 2.81 5.68
N LEU A 357 -3.99 1.81 5.70
CA LEU A 357 -5.05 1.71 6.70
C LEU A 357 -4.45 1.49 8.10
N LEU A 358 -3.44 0.63 8.19
CA LEU A 358 -2.79 0.31 9.47
C LEU A 358 -1.93 1.47 9.96
N MET A 359 -1.33 2.24 9.04
CA MET A 359 -0.68 3.49 9.40
C MET A 359 -1.68 4.48 10.00
N ALA A 360 -2.86 4.64 9.39
CA ALA A 360 -3.92 5.51 9.92
C ALA A 360 -4.46 5.01 11.27
N LEU A 361 -4.69 3.71 11.43
CA LEU A 361 -5.13 3.12 12.70
C LEU A 361 -4.07 3.30 13.79
N CYS A 362 -2.78 3.11 13.47
CA CYS A 362 -1.71 3.36 14.42
C CYS A 362 -1.61 4.83 14.80
N PHE A 363 -1.88 5.76 13.88
CA PHE A 363 -2.00 7.19 14.22
C PHE A 363 -3.11 7.43 15.24
N GLU A 364 -4.30 6.84 15.05
CA GLU A 364 -5.43 6.98 15.98
C GLU A 364 -5.11 6.40 17.36
N VAL A 365 -4.43 5.25 17.41
CA VAL A 365 -3.92 4.67 18.67
C VAL A 365 -2.95 5.63 19.37
N LEU A 366 -2.00 6.21 18.64
CA LEU A 366 -1.06 7.18 19.22
C LEU A 366 -1.76 8.46 19.68
N ASN A 367 -2.74 8.95 18.94
CA ASN A 367 -3.54 10.13 19.27
C ASN A 367 -4.45 9.90 20.49
N LYS A 368 -4.93 8.67 20.67
CA LYS A 368 -5.71 8.27 21.86
C LYS A 368 -4.83 8.13 23.10
N LYS A 369 -3.63 7.54 22.94
CA LYS A 369 -2.74 7.17 24.06
C LYS A 369 -1.82 8.31 24.52
N TYR A 370 -1.50 9.26 23.65
CA TYR A 370 -0.54 10.34 23.94
C TYR A 370 -1.03 11.71 23.45
N ASN A 371 -0.52 12.78 24.06
CA ASN A 371 -0.75 14.12 23.57
C ASN A 371 0.14 14.40 22.35
N ILE A 372 -0.48 14.62 21.18
CA ILE A 372 0.24 15.04 19.98
C ILE A 372 0.47 16.55 20.02
N HIS A 373 1.72 16.96 20.20
CA HIS A 373 2.14 18.36 20.30
C HIS A 373 2.58 18.95 18.97
N GLY A 374 2.66 18.14 17.92
CA GLY A 374 2.93 18.61 16.56
C GLY A 374 2.71 17.47 15.59
N LEU A 375 2.16 17.80 14.42
CA LEU A 375 1.85 16.83 13.38
C LEU A 375 1.98 17.50 12.02
N LYS A 376 2.71 16.85 11.13
CA LYS A 376 2.80 17.24 9.73
C LYS A 376 2.57 16.03 8.85
N ASN A 377 1.50 16.06 8.07
CA ASN A 377 1.19 15.05 7.08
C ASN A 377 1.88 15.37 5.75
N LYS A 378 3.14 14.93 5.59
CA LYS A 378 3.91 15.21 4.37
C LYS A 378 3.48 14.37 3.18
N TYR A 379 2.47 13.52 3.30
CA TYR A 379 1.92 12.78 2.17
C TYR A 379 0.95 13.60 1.33
N LEU A 380 0.45 14.71 1.87
CA LEU A 380 -0.46 15.64 1.20
C LEU A 380 0.26 16.72 0.38
N GLN A 381 1.60 16.67 0.30
CA GLN A 381 2.35 17.64 -0.49
C GLN A 381 2.17 17.38 -2.00
N GLU A 382 2.00 18.44 -2.78
CA GLU A 382 1.86 18.36 -4.25
C GLU A 382 3.17 17.90 -4.93
N THR A 383 4.31 18.34 -4.40
CA THR A 383 5.64 17.98 -4.90
C THR A 383 6.49 17.44 -3.77
N PHE A 384 7.10 16.28 -3.99
CA PHE A 384 7.94 15.60 -2.99
C PHE A 384 9.36 16.18 -2.99
N LYS A 385 9.55 17.32 -2.32
CA LYS A 385 10.90 17.88 -2.08
C LYS A 385 11.69 17.08 -1.04
N GLU A 386 10.98 16.35 -0.20
CA GLU A 386 11.51 15.44 0.81
C GLU A 386 10.67 14.15 0.83
N PRO A 387 11.25 13.00 1.22
CA PRO A 387 10.50 11.77 1.38
C PRO A 387 9.27 11.97 2.28
N PRO A 388 8.06 11.65 1.81
CA PRO A 388 6.85 11.87 2.58
C PRO A 388 6.83 10.96 3.81
N ASN A 389 6.36 11.51 4.92
CA ASN A 389 6.14 10.80 6.17
C ASN A 389 5.03 11.49 6.96
N LEU A 390 4.47 10.76 7.92
CA LEU A 390 3.64 11.34 8.96
C LEU A 390 4.57 11.67 10.12
N HIS A 391 4.92 12.95 10.26
CA HIS A 391 5.88 13.41 11.24
C HIS A 391 5.13 13.98 12.44
N MET A 392 5.31 13.37 13.61
CA MET A 392 4.64 13.81 14.83
C MET A 392 5.60 13.98 16.01
N ASN A 393 5.19 14.83 16.95
CA ASN A 393 5.86 15.02 18.23
C ASN A 393 4.90 14.60 19.34
N LEU A 394 5.24 13.55 20.07
CA LEU A 394 4.44 13.00 21.16
C LEU A 394 5.01 13.47 22.49
N ASP A 395 4.15 13.93 23.40
CA ASP A 395 4.48 14.05 24.82
C ASP A 395 4.23 12.68 25.47
N ILE A 396 5.32 11.96 25.73
CA ILE A 396 5.25 10.61 26.33
C ILE A 396 5.09 10.72 27.85
N LYS A 397 5.74 11.72 28.46
CA LYS A 397 5.73 11.95 29.91
C LYS A 397 6.31 13.32 30.24
N ASP A 398 5.72 14.00 31.22
CA ASP A 398 6.28 15.20 31.87
C ASP A 398 6.63 16.35 30.89
N GLY A 399 5.95 16.45 29.74
CA GLY A 399 6.20 17.46 28.72
C GLY A 399 7.35 17.14 27.76
N TRP A 400 8.01 15.99 27.93
CA TRP A 400 9.15 15.61 27.09
C TRP A 400 8.68 15.12 25.71
N LEU A 401 9.02 15.89 24.68
CA LEU A 401 8.63 15.60 23.30
C LEU A 401 9.58 14.61 22.63
N CYS A 402 9.03 13.53 22.10
CA CYS A 402 9.72 12.55 21.26
C CYS A 402 9.29 12.67 19.80
N GLU A 403 10.21 12.49 18.85
CA GLU A 403 9.91 12.48 17.42
C GLU A 403 9.46 11.09 16.97
N VAL A 404 8.25 11.00 16.40
CA VAL A 404 7.75 9.78 15.76
C VAL A 404 7.54 10.06 14.28
N GLN A 405 8.07 9.19 13.43
CA GLN A 405 7.86 9.25 11.98
C GLN A 405 7.19 7.96 11.52
N MET A 406 6.10 8.04 10.76
CA MET A 406 5.50 6.88 10.12
C MET A 406 5.79 6.96 8.62
N LEU A 407 6.39 5.91 8.07
CA LEU A 407 6.79 5.83 6.67
C LEU A 407 6.28 4.55 6.04
N PHE A 408 5.95 4.63 4.75
CA PHE A 408 5.79 3.43 3.95
C PHE A 408 7.15 2.80 3.68
N ARG A 409 7.21 1.46 3.63
CA ARG A 409 8.44 0.69 3.38
C ARG A 409 9.18 1.19 2.16
N ASP A 410 8.47 1.33 1.05
CA ASP A 410 9.06 1.73 -0.23
C ASP A 410 9.69 3.13 -0.14
N ILE A 411 8.99 4.06 0.52
CA ILE A 411 9.50 5.41 0.79
C ILE A 411 10.71 5.39 1.72
N LEU A 412 10.71 4.51 2.74
CA LEU A 412 11.84 4.34 3.64
C LEU A 412 13.08 3.79 2.90
N LEU A 413 12.91 2.85 1.97
CA LEU A 413 13.98 2.33 1.13
C LEU A 413 14.56 3.42 0.22
N ILE A 414 13.69 4.19 -0.44
CA ILE A 414 14.11 5.36 -1.24
C ILE A 414 14.87 6.36 -0.38
N LYS A 415 14.34 6.72 0.80
CA LYS A 415 14.97 7.66 1.74
C LYS A 415 16.37 7.20 2.16
N LYS A 416 16.54 5.92 2.48
CA LYS A 416 17.86 5.34 2.86
C LYS A 416 18.87 5.47 1.72
N GLU A 417 18.44 5.24 0.49
CA GLU A 417 19.32 5.37 -0.67
C GLU A 417 19.60 6.84 -1.02
N LEU A 418 18.56 7.67 -1.00
CA LEU A 418 18.62 9.10 -1.27
C LEU A 418 19.58 9.83 -0.32
N HIS A 419 19.56 9.51 0.98
CA HIS A 419 20.43 10.15 1.96
C HIS A 419 21.92 10.05 1.60
N LYS A 420 22.36 8.93 1.00
CA LYS A 420 23.76 8.76 0.59
C LYS A 420 24.15 9.79 -0.47
N PHE A 421 23.36 9.88 -1.55
CA PHE A 421 23.61 10.86 -2.62
C PHE A 421 23.42 12.30 -2.13
N TYR A 422 22.43 12.52 -1.27
CA TYR A 422 22.10 13.83 -0.73
C TYR A 422 23.20 14.41 0.17
N ASP A 423 23.84 13.58 1.01
CA ASP A 423 24.94 14.00 1.87
C ASP A 423 26.14 14.50 1.04
N VAL A 424 26.43 13.83 -0.08
CA VAL A 424 27.47 14.29 -1.02
C VAL A 424 27.07 15.60 -1.70
N ASN A 425 25.82 15.71 -2.15
CA ASN A 425 25.33 16.93 -2.79
C ASN A 425 25.38 18.15 -1.84
N ARG A 426 25.28 17.93 -0.54
CA ARG A 426 25.35 18.99 0.48
C ARG A 426 26.73 19.29 1.01
N ALA A 427 27.72 18.46 0.72
CA ALA A 427 29.07 18.69 1.18
C ALA A 427 29.64 19.99 0.60
N ASP A 428 30.40 20.71 1.42
CA ASP A 428 31.08 21.95 1.05
C ASP A 428 32.47 21.69 0.43
N GLY A 429 32.98 20.47 0.54
CA GLY A 429 34.28 20.11 -0.03
C GLY A 429 34.62 18.63 0.02
N PRO A 430 35.71 18.25 -0.67
CA PRO A 430 36.11 16.85 -0.88
C PRO A 430 36.41 16.10 0.43
N PHE A 431 36.97 16.77 1.44
CA PHE A 431 37.30 16.14 2.73
C PHE A 431 36.08 15.64 3.50
N VAL A 432 34.92 16.29 3.36
CA VAL A 432 33.69 15.92 4.06
C VAL A 432 33.16 14.56 3.56
N VAL A 433 33.46 14.21 2.31
CA VAL A 433 32.94 13.03 1.61
C VAL A 433 34.04 12.05 1.21
N ALA A 434 35.23 12.17 1.81
CA ALA A 434 36.38 11.30 1.52
C ALA A 434 36.18 9.86 2.03
N GLY A 435 35.30 9.64 3.01
CA GLY A 435 34.98 8.31 3.53
C GLY A 435 34.01 7.55 2.61
N LYS A 436 34.15 6.22 2.52
CA LYS A 436 33.31 5.34 1.68
C LYS A 436 31.81 5.65 1.86
N LEU A 437 31.14 6.01 0.76
CA LEU A 437 29.72 6.35 0.73
C LEU A 437 28.85 5.10 0.90
N PHE A 438 29.20 4.04 0.17
CA PHE A 438 28.59 2.73 0.27
C PHE A 438 29.55 1.85 1.05
N LYS A 439 29.16 1.48 2.27
CA LYS A 439 29.87 0.44 3.00
C LYS A 439 29.63 -0.87 2.24
N GLU A 440 30.70 -1.56 1.86
CA GLU A 440 30.62 -2.97 1.51
C GLU A 440 29.84 -3.63 2.65
N SER A 441 28.74 -4.30 2.32
CA SER A 441 27.89 -4.91 3.33
C SER A 441 28.72 -5.95 4.08
N LEU A 442 29.32 -5.54 5.19
CA LEU A 442 29.92 -6.42 6.19
C LEU A 442 28.77 -7.08 6.94
N SER A 443 27.95 -7.87 6.21
CA SER A 443 26.87 -8.70 6.71
C SER A 443 26.25 -8.16 8.01
N ASP A 444 25.53 -7.04 7.95
CA ASP A 444 24.75 -6.61 9.10
C ASP A 444 23.86 -7.80 9.49
N PRO A 445 23.97 -8.33 10.72
CA PRO A 445 23.26 -9.56 11.11
C PRO A 445 21.74 -9.44 10.92
N GLU A 446 21.21 -8.21 10.93
CA GLU A 446 19.80 -7.87 10.77
C GLU A 446 19.41 -7.39 9.35
N GLU A 447 20.37 -6.97 8.52
CA GLU A 447 20.13 -6.48 7.14
C GLU A 447 20.62 -7.44 6.04
N LYS A 448 21.01 -8.68 6.36
CA LYS A 448 20.97 -9.72 5.33
C LYS A 448 19.53 -9.76 4.79
N PRO A 449 19.28 -9.62 3.47
CA PRO A 449 18.12 -10.27 2.91
C PRO A 449 18.34 -11.76 3.21
N ARG A 450 17.74 -12.26 4.30
CA ARG A 450 17.87 -13.66 4.75
C ARG A 450 17.05 -14.59 3.83
N GLY A 451 17.25 -14.41 2.52
CA GLY A 451 16.88 -15.29 1.42
C GLY A 451 18.08 -15.61 0.53
N GLU A 452 19.27 -15.16 0.89
CA GLU A 452 20.52 -15.55 0.25
C GLU A 452 21.38 -16.36 1.23
N SER A 453 20.86 -17.51 1.68
CA SER A 453 21.76 -18.61 2.04
C SER A 453 22.33 -19.14 0.72
N ASN A 454 23.59 -18.76 0.42
CA ASN A 454 24.42 -19.12 -0.75
C ASN A 454 24.42 -18.15 -1.95
N VAL A 455 24.74 -16.86 -1.77
CA VAL A 455 25.00 -15.94 -2.91
C VAL A 455 26.46 -15.58 -3.17
N ALA A 456 27.38 -15.95 -2.28
CA ALA A 456 28.80 -15.92 -2.63
C ALA A 456 29.16 -16.97 -3.72
N SER A 457 28.34 -18.02 -3.92
CA SER A 457 28.39 -18.89 -5.12
C SER A 457 27.53 -18.38 -6.28
N SER A 458 26.56 -17.50 -6.00
CA SER A 458 25.50 -17.15 -6.93
C SER A 458 25.89 -16.15 -8.00
N SER A 459 26.88 -15.27 -7.83
CA SER A 459 27.30 -14.44 -8.97
C SER A 459 27.93 -15.31 -10.09
N SER A 460 28.68 -16.35 -9.71
CA SER A 460 29.19 -17.37 -10.62
C SER A 460 28.06 -18.27 -11.16
N GLU A 461 27.13 -18.73 -10.32
CA GLU A 461 26.00 -19.56 -10.76
C GLU A 461 24.99 -18.79 -11.62
N LEU A 462 24.73 -17.51 -11.36
CA LEU A 462 23.91 -16.63 -12.22
C LEU A 462 24.57 -16.44 -13.57
N LEU A 463 25.89 -16.21 -13.61
CA LEU A 463 26.64 -16.16 -14.87
C LEU A 463 26.58 -17.50 -15.61
N GLN A 464 26.59 -18.64 -14.91
CA GLN A 464 26.41 -19.95 -15.53
C GLN A 464 24.97 -20.18 -16.01
N ILE A 465 23.95 -19.73 -15.27
CA ILE A 465 22.54 -19.83 -15.65
C ILE A 465 22.24 -18.93 -16.86
N ILE A 466 22.80 -17.71 -16.90
CA ILE A 466 22.70 -16.80 -18.04
C ILE A 466 23.35 -17.44 -19.27
N LYS A 467 24.58 -17.94 -19.15
CA LYS A 467 25.26 -18.66 -20.25
C LYS A 467 24.48 -19.87 -20.73
N ALA A 468 23.90 -20.66 -19.82
CA ALA A 468 23.08 -21.81 -20.18
C ALA A 468 21.78 -21.42 -20.89
N LYS A 469 21.15 -20.31 -20.49
CA LYS A 469 19.98 -19.76 -21.18
C LYS A 469 20.32 -19.21 -22.57
N ASP A 470 21.43 -18.52 -22.72
CA ASP A 470 21.90 -18.02 -24.02
C ASP A 470 22.21 -19.18 -24.98
N GLU A 471 22.81 -20.25 -24.47
CA GLU A 471 23.07 -21.46 -25.27
C GLU A 471 21.76 -22.18 -25.66
N GLN A 472 20.75 -22.20 -24.79
CA GLN A 472 19.43 -22.73 -25.12
C GLN A 472 18.69 -21.85 -26.14
N LEU A 473 18.80 -20.52 -26.05
CA LEU A 473 18.24 -19.61 -27.04
C LEU A 473 18.89 -19.82 -28.41
N SER A 474 20.22 -19.90 -28.45
CA SER A 474 20.96 -20.14 -29.69
C SER A 474 20.58 -21.48 -30.34
N LYS A 475 20.34 -22.54 -29.56
CA LYS A 475 19.83 -23.82 -30.06
C LYS A 475 18.41 -23.71 -30.63
N LYS A 476 17.54 -22.92 -30.00
CA LYS A 476 16.18 -22.66 -30.51
C LYS A 476 16.20 -21.88 -31.82
N ASP A 477 17.06 -20.87 -31.93
CA ASP A 477 17.21 -20.09 -33.17
C ASP A 477 17.71 -20.97 -34.32
N ALA A 478 18.70 -21.84 -34.05
CA ALA A 478 19.18 -22.81 -35.03
C ALA A 478 18.09 -23.80 -35.49
N GLU A 479 17.23 -24.25 -34.57
CA GLU A 479 16.10 -25.14 -34.91
C GLU A 479 15.02 -24.41 -35.71
N ILE A 480 14.73 -23.14 -35.39
CA ILE A 480 13.83 -22.29 -36.17
C ILE A 480 14.36 -22.14 -37.61
N ASP A 481 15.65 -21.89 -37.78
CA ASP A 481 16.23 -21.75 -39.11
C ASP A 481 16.24 -23.07 -39.89
N ARG A 482 16.46 -24.20 -39.21
CA ARG A 482 16.30 -25.53 -39.81
C ARG A 482 14.87 -25.79 -40.27
N LEU A 483 13.87 -25.45 -39.45
CA LEU A 483 12.46 -25.60 -39.79
C LEU A 483 12.07 -24.71 -40.97
N LYS A 484 12.57 -23.47 -41.02
CA LYS A 484 12.39 -22.58 -42.18
C LYS A 484 13.00 -23.17 -43.45
N ALA A 485 14.21 -23.75 -43.37
CA ALA A 485 14.86 -24.40 -44.50
C ALA A 485 14.04 -25.59 -45.02
N LEU A 486 13.51 -26.42 -44.11
CA LEU A 486 12.63 -27.55 -44.47
C LEU A 486 11.36 -27.06 -45.19
N LEU A 487 10.69 -26.04 -44.64
CA LEU A 487 9.51 -25.42 -45.25
C LEU A 487 9.80 -24.82 -46.63
N SER A 488 10.99 -24.27 -46.85
CA SER A 488 11.40 -23.73 -48.15
C SER A 488 11.81 -24.79 -49.19
N SER A 489 12.05 -26.04 -48.74
CA SER A 489 12.47 -27.16 -49.58
C SER A 489 11.35 -28.14 -49.94
N SER A 490 10.16 -27.95 -49.35
CA SER A 490 8.98 -28.71 -49.74
C SER A 490 8.54 -28.31 -51.15
N PRO A 491 8.36 -29.26 -52.09
CA PRO A 491 7.77 -28.95 -53.39
C PRO A 491 6.35 -28.41 -53.19
N PRO A 492 5.90 -27.48 -54.04
CA PRO A 492 4.56 -26.89 -53.95
C PRO A 492 3.43 -27.93 -54.09
#